data_AF-A0A2G6QUD6-F1
#
_entry.id   AF-A0A2G6QUD6-F1
#
_cell.length_a   1.000
_cell.length_b   1.000
_cell.length_c   1.000
_cell.angle_alpha   90.00
_cell.angle_beta   90.00
_cell.angle_gamma   90.00
#
_symmetry.space_group_name_H-M   'P 1'
#
loop_
_entity.id
_entity.type
_entity.pdbx_description
1 polymer ?
#
loop_
_entity_poly.entity_id
_entity_poly.type
_entity_poly.pdbx_seq_one_letter_code
_entity_poly.pdbx_strand_id
1 'polypeptide(L)'
;MKAAGVEKTAIRAFTGHYQALASGATGIICEDDILPVENLPKLDDITVSHDSASEALKKTAVIKLNGGLGTSMGLDKAKSLLPVRDNKTFLDIMLGQIMYDRQRFSARLPLLFMNSYRTRGDTEKYLEDKDNIRVDGLPMDFLQNSNPKIYVDDLSPAEWPESPELEWNPPGHGDFYPAIWGSGVLDQLLEAGFEYAFISNSDNLGATADEQIAGWFADSGASFAMEVCRRSVNDRKGGHLAIRKTDGRIILRESAQVTPDEMKFFADENLYTFFNTNSIW
;
A
#
# COMPACT_ATOMS: atom_id res chain seq x y z
N MET A 1 -6.07 5.48 -22.63
CA MET A 1 -5.74 4.23 -21.90
C MET A 1 -5.45 3.05 -22.82
N LYS A 2 -6.42 2.51 -23.60
CA LYS A 2 -6.16 1.37 -24.51
C LYS A 2 -5.00 1.61 -25.49
N ALA A 3 -4.95 2.79 -26.11
CA ALA A 3 -3.86 3.17 -27.02
C ALA A 3 -2.49 3.25 -26.32
N ALA A 4 -2.47 3.51 -25.01
CA ALA A 4 -1.26 3.55 -24.19
C ALA A 4 -0.91 2.19 -23.57
N GLY A 5 -1.60 1.11 -23.94
CA GLY A 5 -1.32 -0.24 -23.44
C GLY A 5 -1.67 -0.48 -21.97
N VAL A 6 -2.47 0.38 -21.34
CA VAL A 6 -2.89 0.19 -19.94
C VAL A 6 -3.71 -1.10 -19.81
N GLU A 7 -3.46 -1.84 -18.73
CA GLU A 7 -4.08 -3.14 -18.47
C GLU A 7 -5.61 -3.03 -18.31
N LYS A 8 -6.35 -4.09 -18.68
CA LYS A 8 -7.82 -4.09 -18.73
C LYS A 8 -8.48 -3.90 -17.37
N THR A 9 -7.96 -4.49 -16.30
CA THR A 9 -8.47 -4.30 -14.94
C THR A 9 -8.24 -2.88 -14.45
N ALA A 10 -7.11 -2.27 -14.77
CA ALA A 10 -6.87 -0.85 -14.49
C ALA A 10 -7.82 0.07 -15.25
N ILE A 11 -8.07 -0.21 -16.54
CA ILE A 11 -9.09 0.50 -17.33
C ILE A 11 -10.47 0.36 -16.68
N ARG A 12 -10.83 -0.84 -16.20
CA ARG A 12 -12.11 -1.09 -15.53
C ARG A 12 -12.22 -0.31 -14.21
N ALA A 13 -11.17 -0.32 -13.39
CA ALA A 13 -11.11 0.44 -12.15
C ALA A 13 -11.30 1.94 -12.41
N PHE A 14 -10.52 2.52 -13.33
CA PHE A 14 -10.65 3.91 -13.73
C PHE A 14 -12.04 4.24 -14.28
N THR A 15 -12.61 3.37 -15.12
CA THR A 15 -13.97 3.57 -15.67
C THR A 15 -15.02 3.67 -14.56
N GLY A 16 -14.91 2.84 -13.51
CA GLY A 16 -15.81 2.93 -12.36
C GLY A 16 -15.69 4.25 -11.60
N HIS A 17 -14.45 4.70 -11.34
CA HIS A 17 -14.20 6.00 -10.71
C HIS A 17 -14.69 7.17 -11.58
N TYR A 18 -14.46 7.10 -12.89
CA TYR A 18 -14.91 8.10 -13.85
C TYR A 18 -16.45 8.20 -13.88
N GLN A 19 -17.16 7.08 -13.87
CA GLN A 19 -18.62 7.05 -13.82
C GLN A 19 -19.17 7.64 -12.52
N ALA A 20 -18.53 7.34 -11.38
CA ALA A 20 -18.89 7.94 -10.10
C ALA A 20 -18.68 9.46 -10.10
N LEU A 21 -17.54 9.93 -10.63
CA LEU A 21 -17.28 11.35 -10.77
C LEU A 21 -18.31 12.03 -11.69
N ALA A 22 -18.60 11.42 -12.84
CA ALA A 22 -19.59 11.93 -13.80
C ALA A 22 -21.02 11.97 -13.24
N SER A 23 -21.33 11.16 -12.22
CA SER A 23 -22.60 11.23 -11.49
C SER A 23 -22.58 12.20 -10.30
N GLY A 24 -21.49 12.96 -10.11
CA GLY A 24 -21.35 13.98 -9.08
C GLY A 24 -20.71 13.49 -7.78
N ALA A 25 -20.19 12.27 -7.71
CA ALA A 25 -19.47 11.80 -6.55
C ALA A 25 -18.14 12.54 -6.41
N THR A 26 -17.91 13.12 -5.22
CA THR A 26 -16.69 13.89 -4.92
C THR A 26 -15.62 13.08 -4.21
N GLY A 27 -16.00 11.91 -3.64
CA GLY A 27 -15.15 11.13 -2.74
C GLY A 27 -14.99 11.72 -1.33
N ILE A 28 -15.61 12.87 -1.06
CA ILE A 28 -15.66 13.48 0.27
C ILE A 28 -16.48 12.59 1.21
N ILE A 29 -15.99 12.45 2.43
CA ILE A 29 -16.66 11.79 3.54
C ILE A 29 -16.92 12.88 4.56
N CYS A 30 -18.18 13.25 4.79
CA CYS A 30 -18.54 14.33 5.72
C CYS A 30 -18.44 13.85 7.17
N GLU A 31 -18.11 14.76 8.09
CA GLU A 31 -18.07 14.47 9.53
C GLU A 31 -19.42 13.94 10.04
N ASP A 32 -20.52 14.48 9.52
CA ASP A 32 -21.88 14.07 9.90
C ASP A 32 -22.23 12.64 9.46
N ASP A 33 -21.47 12.02 8.55
CA ASP A 33 -21.72 10.66 8.07
C ASP A 33 -20.95 9.59 8.85
N ILE A 34 -20.10 10.00 9.79
CA ILE A 34 -19.15 9.11 10.46
C ILE A 34 -19.12 9.26 11.98
N LEU A 35 -18.64 8.22 12.65
CA LEU A 35 -18.37 8.18 14.08
C LEU A 35 -16.93 7.74 14.32
N PRO A 36 -16.28 8.17 15.41
CA PRO A 36 -14.98 7.66 15.78
C PRO A 36 -15.03 6.17 16.13
N VAL A 37 -13.93 5.46 15.89
CA VAL A 37 -13.75 4.08 16.36
C VAL A 37 -13.30 4.13 17.81
N GLU A 38 -14.05 3.51 18.73
CA GLU A 38 -13.74 3.56 20.16
C GLU A 38 -12.73 2.51 20.61
N ASN A 39 -12.87 1.27 20.12
CA ASN A 39 -12.08 0.13 20.58
C ASN A 39 -11.69 -0.77 19.40
N LEU A 40 -10.46 -1.26 19.43
CA LEU A 40 -9.92 -2.24 18.49
C LEU A 40 -9.12 -3.30 19.28
N PRO A 41 -9.00 -4.53 18.76
CA PRO A 41 -8.04 -5.50 19.27
C PRO A 41 -6.63 -4.90 19.27
N LYS A 42 -5.86 -5.18 20.32
CA LYS A 42 -4.46 -4.74 20.42
C LYS A 42 -3.55 -5.92 20.16
N LEU A 43 -2.39 -5.63 19.57
CA LEU A 43 -1.35 -6.62 19.34
C LEU A 43 -0.91 -7.33 20.63
N ASP A 44 -0.77 -6.59 21.73
CA ASP A 44 -0.37 -7.14 23.04
C ASP A 44 -1.38 -8.16 23.61
N ASP A 45 -2.63 -8.13 23.14
CA ASP A 45 -3.70 -9.03 23.56
C ASP A 45 -3.84 -10.25 22.63
N ILE A 46 -3.09 -10.29 21.52
CA ILE A 46 -3.11 -11.41 20.57
C ILE A 46 -2.37 -12.60 21.18
N THR A 47 -3.03 -13.76 21.18
CA THR A 47 -2.43 -15.03 21.59
C THR A 47 -2.60 -16.04 20.48
N VAL A 48 -1.50 -16.44 19.86
CA VAL A 48 -1.47 -17.44 18.78
C VAL A 48 -0.44 -18.51 19.13
N SER A 49 -0.72 -19.76 18.76
CA SER A 49 0.25 -20.83 18.97
C SER A 49 1.49 -20.58 18.10
N HIS A 50 2.67 -20.94 18.60
CA HIS A 50 3.91 -20.81 17.83
C HIS A 50 3.82 -21.53 16.46
N ASP A 51 3.16 -22.69 16.44
CA ASP A 51 2.99 -23.47 15.20
C ASP A 51 2.07 -22.75 14.21
N SER A 52 0.93 -22.22 14.66
CA SER A 52 0.02 -21.42 13.81
C SER A 52 0.73 -20.18 13.26
N ALA A 53 1.46 -19.45 14.10
CA ALA A 53 2.23 -18.27 13.71
C ALA A 53 3.29 -18.60 12.65
N SER A 54 4.08 -19.65 12.89
CA SER A 54 5.12 -20.10 11.96
C SER A 54 4.55 -20.56 10.61
N GLU A 55 3.46 -21.35 10.63
CA GLU A 55 2.83 -21.85 9.40
C GLU A 55 2.18 -20.72 8.59
N ALA A 56 1.51 -19.76 9.24
CA ALA A 56 0.96 -18.59 8.56
C ALA A 56 2.07 -17.73 7.93
N LEU A 57 3.17 -17.49 8.65
CA LEU A 57 4.29 -16.70 8.13
C LEU A 57 4.95 -17.37 6.92
N LYS A 58 5.11 -18.71 6.90
CA LYS A 58 5.65 -19.46 5.75
C LYS A 58 4.80 -19.33 4.49
N LYS A 59 3.50 -19.06 4.65
CA LYS A 59 2.53 -18.83 3.57
C LYS A 59 2.33 -17.35 3.24
N THR A 60 3.12 -16.46 3.84
CA THR A 60 3.02 -15.00 3.63
C THR A 60 4.05 -14.51 2.60
N ALA A 61 3.59 -13.69 1.65
CA ALA A 61 4.44 -12.88 0.78
C ALA A 61 4.57 -11.46 1.33
N VAL A 62 5.76 -10.85 1.23
CA VAL A 62 5.99 -9.45 1.64
C VAL A 62 6.00 -8.57 0.41
N ILE A 63 5.15 -7.54 0.39
CA ILE A 63 5.04 -6.62 -0.74
C ILE A 63 5.26 -5.18 -0.27
N LYS A 64 6.24 -4.50 -0.84
CA LYS A 64 6.58 -3.12 -0.51
C LYS A 64 6.07 -2.16 -1.58
N LEU A 65 5.29 -1.17 -1.15
CA LEU A 65 4.82 -0.07 -2.00
C LEU A 65 6.00 0.86 -2.29
N ASN A 66 6.50 0.86 -3.53
CA ASN A 66 7.74 1.52 -3.94
C ASN A 66 7.55 2.40 -5.20
N GLY A 67 6.33 2.86 -5.46
CA GLY A 67 6.02 3.72 -6.61
C GLY A 67 6.40 5.19 -6.44
N GLY A 68 6.64 5.63 -5.20
CA GLY A 68 6.89 7.02 -4.85
C GLY A 68 8.34 7.48 -5.07
N LEU A 69 8.48 8.70 -5.61
CA LEU A 69 9.77 9.37 -5.72
C LEU A 69 10.14 10.14 -4.45
N GLY A 70 11.44 10.27 -4.20
CA GLY A 70 12.01 11.12 -3.15
C GLY A 70 12.09 12.61 -3.51
N THR A 71 11.27 13.11 -4.45
CA THR A 71 11.43 14.47 -5.03
C THR A 71 11.33 15.58 -3.98
N SER A 72 10.40 15.46 -3.03
CA SER A 72 10.30 16.39 -1.89
C SER A 72 11.54 16.40 -0.98
N MET A 73 12.37 15.37 -1.07
CA MET A 73 13.63 15.19 -0.33
C MET A 73 14.86 15.40 -1.22
N GLY A 74 14.69 15.96 -2.43
CA GLY A 74 15.78 16.28 -3.35
C GLY A 74 16.35 15.08 -4.13
N LEU A 75 15.66 13.94 -4.14
CA LEU A 75 16.07 12.76 -4.89
C LEU A 75 15.08 12.48 -6.04
N ASP A 76 15.55 12.57 -7.28
CA ASP A 76 14.78 12.19 -8.47
C ASP A 76 14.92 10.69 -8.79
N LYS A 77 14.74 9.85 -7.76
CA LYS A 77 14.81 8.39 -7.79
C LYS A 77 13.80 7.79 -6.81
N ALA A 78 13.67 6.46 -6.84
CA ALA A 78 12.89 5.71 -5.85
C ALA A 78 13.26 6.14 -4.42
N LYS A 79 12.25 6.49 -3.60
CA LYS A 79 12.47 6.94 -2.22
C LYS A 79 13.20 5.90 -1.37
N SER A 80 13.02 4.61 -1.67
CA SER A 80 13.68 3.50 -1.00
C SER A 80 15.22 3.50 -1.15
N LEU A 81 15.77 4.25 -2.10
CA LEU A 81 17.22 4.40 -2.29
C LEU A 81 17.84 5.55 -1.48
N LEU A 82 17.04 6.27 -0.69
CA LEU A 82 17.58 7.28 0.22
C LEU A 82 18.39 6.61 1.34
N PRO A 83 19.60 7.11 1.64
CA PRO A 83 20.36 6.69 2.82
C PRO A 83 19.61 7.02 4.10
N VAL A 84 19.58 6.07 5.04
CA VAL A 84 18.89 6.21 6.33
C VAL A 84 19.88 6.19 7.47
N ARG A 85 20.73 5.17 7.54
CA ARG A 85 21.68 4.97 8.65
C ARG A 85 22.91 4.22 8.18
N ASP A 86 24.08 4.64 8.62
CA ASP A 86 25.35 3.94 8.34
C ASP A 86 25.57 3.68 6.84
N ASN A 87 25.19 4.66 6.00
CA ASN A 87 25.16 4.59 4.53
C ASN A 87 24.25 3.50 3.92
N LYS A 88 23.41 2.83 4.72
CA LYS A 88 22.38 1.91 4.24
C LYS A 88 21.15 2.68 3.81
N THR A 89 20.62 2.32 2.66
CA THR A 89 19.34 2.81 2.14
C THR A 89 18.16 2.15 2.86
N PHE A 90 16.93 2.66 2.65
CA PHE A 90 15.74 1.90 3.08
C PHE A 90 15.74 0.49 2.48
N LEU A 91 16.12 0.38 1.20
CA LEU A 91 16.17 -0.89 0.49
C LEU A 91 17.18 -1.85 1.13
N ASP A 92 18.37 -1.41 1.51
CA ASP A 92 19.34 -2.25 2.22
C ASP A 92 18.81 -2.80 3.54
N ILE A 93 18.12 -1.95 4.30
CA ILE A 93 17.58 -2.34 5.60
C ILE A 93 16.46 -3.36 5.41
N MET A 94 15.55 -3.14 4.45
CA MET A 94 14.49 -4.10 4.12
C MET A 94 15.04 -5.45 3.66
N LEU A 95 16.07 -5.46 2.79
CA LEU A 95 16.72 -6.70 2.36
C LEU A 95 17.34 -7.45 3.55
N GLY A 96 17.99 -6.72 4.46
CA GLY A 96 18.56 -7.28 5.68
C GLY A 96 17.50 -7.88 6.61
N GLN A 97 16.36 -7.20 6.78
CA GLN A 97 15.22 -7.68 7.57
C GLN A 97 14.68 -9.00 7.00
N ILE A 98 14.42 -9.06 5.69
CA ILE A 98 13.92 -10.28 5.05
C ILE A 98 14.91 -11.43 5.18
N MET A 99 16.21 -11.20 4.98
CA MET A 99 17.22 -12.26 5.16
C MET A 99 17.29 -12.75 6.61
N TYR A 100 17.17 -11.85 7.58
CA TYR A 100 17.09 -12.21 8.99
C TYR A 100 15.84 -13.04 9.29
N ASP A 101 14.67 -12.63 8.80
CA ASP A 101 13.40 -13.32 9.03
C ASP A 101 13.38 -14.71 8.37
N ARG A 102 13.89 -14.83 7.13
CA ARG A 102 14.06 -16.12 6.45
C ARG A 102 14.87 -17.10 7.30
N GLN A 103 16.00 -16.64 7.86
CA GLN A 103 16.85 -17.47 8.71
C GLN A 103 16.18 -17.81 10.04
N ARG A 104 15.60 -16.80 10.71
CA ARG A 104 15.00 -16.96 12.04
C ARG A 104 13.79 -17.88 12.03
N PHE A 105 12.91 -17.70 11.04
CA PHE A 105 11.62 -18.40 10.98
C PHE A 105 11.62 -19.58 10.02
N SER A 106 12.76 -19.87 9.35
CA SER A 106 12.87 -20.92 8.34
C SER A 106 11.76 -20.82 7.27
N ALA A 107 11.49 -19.60 6.81
CA ALA A 107 10.42 -19.27 5.87
C ALA A 107 10.99 -18.73 4.55
N ARG A 108 10.25 -18.91 3.44
CA ARG A 108 10.65 -18.39 2.12
C ARG A 108 10.53 -16.88 2.04
N LEU A 109 9.45 -16.29 2.58
CA LEU A 109 9.18 -14.84 2.61
C LEU A 109 9.64 -14.10 1.34
N PRO A 110 8.97 -14.31 0.19
CA PRO A 110 9.30 -13.59 -1.03
C PRO A 110 9.06 -12.10 -0.80
N LEU A 111 10.03 -11.28 -1.23
CA LEU A 111 9.93 -9.82 -1.18
C LEU A 111 9.67 -9.31 -2.59
N LEU A 112 8.51 -8.67 -2.77
CA LEU A 112 8.11 -8.05 -4.03
C LEU A 112 7.97 -6.54 -3.85
N PHE A 113 8.22 -5.80 -4.93
CA PHE A 113 8.03 -4.35 -4.98
C PHE A 113 6.90 -3.99 -5.94
N MET A 114 5.95 -3.18 -5.48
CA MET A 114 5.04 -2.48 -6.39
C MET A 114 5.73 -1.19 -6.84
N ASN A 115 6.35 -1.23 -8.02
CA ASN A 115 7.09 -0.11 -8.59
C ASN A 115 6.19 0.75 -9.49
N SER A 116 6.62 1.99 -9.74
CA SER A 116 6.11 2.79 -10.85
C SER A 116 7.08 2.74 -12.02
N TYR A 117 6.62 3.23 -13.18
CA TYR A 117 7.48 3.44 -14.34
C TYR A 117 8.69 4.36 -14.05
N ARG A 118 8.63 5.15 -12.97
CA ARG A 118 9.72 6.02 -12.53
C ARG A 118 10.68 5.36 -11.53
N THR A 119 10.28 4.28 -10.86
CA THR A 119 11.08 3.66 -9.79
C THR A 119 11.59 2.27 -10.12
N ARG A 120 11.01 1.60 -11.12
CA ARG A 120 11.39 0.22 -11.51
C ARG A 120 12.85 0.09 -11.92
N GLY A 121 13.32 0.89 -12.88
CA GLY A 121 14.70 0.77 -13.38
C GLY A 121 15.77 1.01 -12.30
N ASP A 122 15.53 1.99 -11.42
CA ASP A 122 16.40 2.24 -10.26
C ASP A 122 16.43 1.06 -9.29
N THR A 123 15.26 0.45 -9.03
CA THR A 123 15.11 -0.68 -8.12
C THR A 123 15.73 -1.95 -8.70
N GLU A 124 15.47 -2.25 -9.98
CA GLU A 124 16.05 -3.39 -10.70
C GLU A 124 17.57 -3.32 -10.70
N LYS A 125 18.13 -2.16 -11.07
CA LYS A 125 19.58 -1.93 -11.06
C LYS A 125 20.18 -2.14 -9.68
N TYR A 126 19.47 -1.75 -8.61
CA TYR A 126 19.93 -1.95 -7.24
C TYR A 126 19.93 -3.43 -6.81
N LEU A 127 19.05 -4.23 -7.40
CA LEU A 127 18.85 -5.64 -7.07
C LEU A 127 19.61 -6.60 -8.01
N GLU A 128 20.31 -6.08 -9.03
CA GLU A 128 21.03 -6.89 -10.04
C GLU A 128 22.03 -7.87 -9.42
N ASP A 129 22.72 -7.49 -8.34
CA ASP A 129 23.75 -8.30 -7.67
C ASP A 129 23.25 -9.00 -6.38
N LYS A 130 21.93 -8.99 -6.14
CA LYS A 130 21.30 -9.48 -4.90
C LYS A 130 20.59 -10.82 -5.10
N ASP A 131 21.25 -11.81 -5.70
CA ASP A 131 20.60 -13.09 -6.03
C ASP A 131 20.01 -13.82 -4.81
N ASN A 132 20.58 -13.61 -3.62
CA ASN A 132 20.11 -14.22 -2.38
C ASN A 132 18.72 -13.75 -1.92
N ILE A 133 18.20 -12.62 -2.42
CA ILE A 133 16.82 -12.19 -2.08
C ILE A 133 15.77 -12.88 -2.95
N ARG A 134 16.14 -13.34 -4.15
CA ARG A 134 15.20 -13.91 -5.12
C ARG A 134 14.61 -15.21 -4.59
N VAL A 135 13.36 -15.47 -4.97
CA VAL A 135 12.67 -16.75 -4.75
C VAL A 135 12.34 -17.32 -6.12
N ASP A 136 12.78 -18.55 -6.37
CA ASP A 136 12.60 -19.20 -7.67
C ASP A 136 11.12 -19.25 -8.07
N GLY A 137 10.85 -18.92 -9.34
CA GLY A 137 9.50 -18.89 -9.89
C GLY A 137 8.68 -17.65 -9.53
N LEU A 138 9.21 -16.70 -8.75
CA LEU A 138 8.52 -15.45 -8.42
C LEU A 138 9.29 -14.23 -8.94
N PRO A 139 8.58 -13.19 -9.44
CA PRO A 139 9.21 -11.94 -9.81
C PRO A 139 9.61 -11.14 -8.57
N MET A 140 10.54 -10.20 -8.74
CA MET A 140 10.92 -9.26 -7.68
C MET A 140 10.01 -8.04 -7.63
N ASP A 141 9.26 -7.77 -8.70
CA ASP A 141 8.43 -6.59 -8.79
C ASP A 141 7.24 -6.77 -9.73
N PHE A 142 6.30 -5.83 -9.62
CA PHE A 142 5.27 -5.58 -10.62
C PHE A 142 5.01 -4.08 -10.70
N LEU A 143 4.49 -3.64 -11.84
CA LEU A 143 4.22 -2.23 -12.08
C LEU A 143 2.80 -1.86 -11.62
N GLN A 144 2.70 -0.78 -10.86
CA GLN A 144 1.45 -0.05 -10.74
C GLN A 144 1.06 0.57 -12.09
N ASN A 145 -0.23 0.82 -12.26
CA ASN A 145 -0.81 1.41 -13.46
C ASN A 145 -0.63 2.93 -13.51
N SER A 146 -1.19 3.53 -14.57
CA SER A 146 -1.24 4.96 -14.78
C SER A 146 -2.61 5.36 -15.31
N ASN A 147 -3.18 6.41 -14.73
CA ASN A 147 -4.47 6.96 -15.14
C ASN A 147 -4.27 8.27 -15.92
N PRO A 148 -5.10 8.53 -16.93
CA PRO A 148 -5.10 9.84 -17.57
C PRO A 148 -5.66 10.86 -16.57
N LYS A 149 -5.03 12.02 -16.51
CA LYS A 149 -5.64 13.21 -15.94
C LYS A 149 -6.79 13.63 -16.86
N ILE A 150 -7.79 14.27 -16.27
CA ILE A 150 -8.96 14.76 -16.98
C ILE A 150 -9.17 16.23 -16.67
N TYR A 151 -9.75 16.98 -17.59
CA TYR A 151 -10.17 18.35 -17.32
C TYR A 151 -11.37 18.37 -16.37
N VAL A 152 -11.39 19.37 -15.47
CA VAL A 152 -12.46 19.51 -14.48
C VAL A 152 -13.79 19.88 -15.14
N ASP A 153 -13.75 20.68 -16.20
CA ASP A 153 -14.93 21.28 -16.80
C ASP A 153 -15.75 20.29 -17.64
N ASP A 154 -15.10 19.40 -18.38
CA ASP A 154 -15.76 18.50 -19.33
C ASP A 154 -15.40 17.02 -19.18
N LEU A 155 -14.53 16.68 -18.21
CA LEU A 155 -14.04 15.33 -17.93
C LEU A 155 -13.29 14.66 -19.10
N SER A 156 -12.94 15.39 -20.15
CA SER A 156 -12.13 14.84 -21.24
C SER A 156 -10.68 14.60 -20.79
N PRO A 157 -9.96 13.64 -21.39
CA PRO A 157 -8.54 13.44 -21.09
C PRO A 157 -7.74 14.73 -21.31
N ALA A 158 -6.89 15.07 -20.35
CA ALA A 158 -6.03 16.25 -20.45
C ALA A 158 -4.98 16.07 -21.56
N GLU A 159 -4.68 17.15 -22.28
CA GLU A 159 -3.64 17.18 -23.31
C GLU A 159 -2.53 18.17 -22.91
N TRP A 160 -1.29 17.75 -23.06
CA TRP A 160 -0.10 18.56 -22.81
C TRP A 160 1.03 18.21 -23.80
N PRO A 161 0.95 18.70 -25.06
CA PRO A 161 1.83 18.26 -26.14
C PRO A 161 3.33 18.47 -25.91
N GLU A 162 3.70 19.47 -25.10
CA GLU A 162 5.11 19.75 -24.76
C GLU A 162 5.72 18.68 -23.85
N SER A 163 4.89 17.96 -23.09
CA SER A 163 5.32 16.92 -22.16
C SER A 163 4.17 15.93 -21.90
N PRO A 164 3.85 15.02 -22.85
CA PRO A 164 2.69 14.14 -22.77
C PRO A 164 2.67 13.24 -21.53
N GLU A 165 3.80 12.98 -20.90
CA GLU A 165 3.87 12.25 -19.63
C GLU A 165 3.17 12.98 -18.47
N LEU A 166 2.98 14.30 -18.57
CA LEU A 166 2.23 15.10 -17.60
C LEU A 166 0.71 14.91 -17.73
N GLU A 167 0.22 14.32 -18.83
CA GLU A 167 -1.18 13.95 -19.01
C GLU A 167 -1.58 12.75 -18.13
N TRP A 168 -0.61 12.10 -17.49
CA TRP A 168 -0.80 10.87 -16.73
C TRP A 168 -0.41 11.06 -15.26
N ASN A 169 -1.04 10.30 -14.38
CA ASN A 169 -0.66 10.21 -12.97
C ASN A 169 -0.73 8.79 -12.44
N PRO A 170 0.12 8.46 -11.45
CA PRO A 170 -0.08 7.23 -10.70
C PRO A 170 -1.45 7.30 -9.99
N PRO A 171 -2.25 6.22 -10.01
CA PRO A 171 -3.58 6.12 -9.40
C PRO A 171 -3.58 6.02 -7.86
N GLY A 172 -2.46 6.29 -7.20
CA GLY A 172 -2.27 6.05 -5.76
C GLY A 172 -1.99 4.59 -5.43
N HIS A 173 -1.66 4.30 -4.18
CA HIS A 173 -1.29 2.93 -3.76
C HIS A 173 -2.48 1.95 -3.71
N GLY A 174 -3.72 2.44 -3.72
CA GLY A 174 -4.92 1.59 -3.86
C GLY A 174 -4.99 0.84 -5.19
N ASP A 175 -4.18 1.23 -6.18
CA ASP A 175 -4.00 0.49 -7.44
C ASP A 175 -3.24 -0.83 -7.27
N PHE A 176 -2.74 -1.14 -6.07
CA PHE A 176 -2.20 -2.44 -5.72
C PHE A 176 -3.09 -3.59 -6.22
N TYR A 177 -4.40 -3.54 -5.98
CA TYR A 177 -5.30 -4.66 -6.33
C TYR A 177 -5.46 -4.83 -7.86
N PRO A 178 -5.76 -3.78 -8.66
CA PRO A 178 -5.71 -3.89 -10.11
C PRO A 178 -4.32 -4.30 -10.65
N ALA A 179 -3.23 -3.76 -10.09
CA ALA A 179 -1.88 -4.02 -10.57
C ALA A 179 -1.42 -5.45 -10.33
N ILE A 180 -1.64 -6.00 -9.13
CA ILE A 180 -1.25 -7.39 -8.83
C ILE A 180 -2.10 -8.40 -9.59
N TRP A 181 -3.39 -8.08 -9.82
CA TRP A 181 -4.28 -8.90 -10.63
C TRP A 181 -3.85 -8.88 -12.10
N GLY A 182 -3.70 -7.68 -12.68
CA GLY A 182 -3.38 -7.50 -14.09
C GLY A 182 -1.98 -7.98 -14.48
N SER A 183 -1.06 -8.05 -13.53
CA SER A 183 0.31 -8.53 -13.76
C SER A 183 0.45 -10.06 -13.77
N GLY A 184 -0.55 -10.80 -13.27
CA GLY A 184 -0.47 -12.25 -13.08
C GLY A 184 0.45 -12.66 -11.91
N VAL A 185 0.92 -11.71 -11.10
CA VAL A 185 1.73 -12.00 -9.90
C VAL A 185 0.89 -12.68 -8.82
N LEU A 186 -0.40 -12.31 -8.71
CA LEU A 186 -1.32 -12.98 -7.79
C LEU A 186 -1.38 -14.49 -8.07
N ASP A 187 -1.57 -14.88 -9.34
CA ASP A 187 -1.64 -16.28 -9.74
C ASP A 187 -0.31 -17.01 -9.45
N GLN A 188 0.83 -16.39 -9.75
CA GLN A 188 2.16 -16.96 -9.46
C GLN A 188 2.39 -17.17 -7.95
N LEU A 189 1.95 -16.23 -7.10
CA LEU A 189 2.04 -16.37 -5.65
C LEU A 189 1.15 -17.54 -5.15
N LEU A 190 -0.08 -17.64 -5.65
CA LEU A 190 -1.00 -18.71 -5.29
C LEU A 190 -0.48 -20.08 -5.75
N GLU A 191 0.01 -20.20 -6.99
CA GLU A 191 0.61 -21.42 -7.53
C GLU A 191 1.86 -21.83 -6.74
N ALA A 192 2.63 -20.87 -6.24
CA ALA A 192 3.78 -21.11 -5.37
C ALA A 192 3.41 -21.42 -3.91
N GLY A 193 2.11 -21.48 -3.57
CA GLY A 193 1.60 -21.88 -2.24
C GLY A 193 1.57 -20.77 -1.20
N PHE A 194 1.56 -19.49 -1.61
CA PHE A 194 1.34 -18.37 -0.71
C PHE A 194 -0.16 -18.08 -0.58
N GLU A 195 -0.63 -17.84 0.64
CA GLU A 195 -2.05 -17.59 0.97
C GLU A 195 -2.29 -16.17 1.47
N TYR A 196 -1.25 -15.53 2.03
CA TYR A 196 -1.34 -14.20 2.65
C TYR A 196 -0.34 -13.24 2.03
N ALA A 197 -0.62 -11.93 2.11
CA ALA A 197 0.29 -10.89 1.67
C ALA A 197 0.40 -9.79 2.73
N PHE A 198 1.60 -9.57 3.25
CA PHE A 198 1.89 -8.41 4.09
C PHE A 198 2.35 -7.23 3.20
N ILE A 199 1.55 -6.18 3.15
CA ILE A 199 1.76 -5.00 2.32
C ILE A 199 2.14 -3.81 3.20
N SER A 200 3.20 -3.08 2.85
CA SER A 200 3.57 -1.86 3.57
C SER A 200 4.33 -0.85 2.74
N ASN A 201 4.36 0.41 3.19
CA ASN A 201 5.17 1.46 2.57
C ASN A 201 6.67 1.12 2.64
N SER A 202 7.41 1.36 1.55
CA SER A 202 8.86 1.13 1.52
C SER A 202 9.65 2.07 2.45
N ASP A 203 9.05 3.19 2.86
CA ASP A 203 9.65 4.15 3.79
C ASP A 203 9.31 3.87 5.27
N ASN A 204 8.49 2.86 5.54
CA ASN A 204 8.22 2.38 6.89
C ASN A 204 9.09 1.15 7.20
N LEU A 205 10.29 1.37 7.75
CA LEU A 205 11.21 0.30 8.15
C LEU A 205 10.75 -0.46 9.40
N GLY A 206 9.76 0.06 10.13
CA GLY A 206 9.14 -0.65 11.26
C GLY A 206 8.14 -1.73 10.82
N ALA A 207 7.69 -1.69 9.57
CA ALA A 207 6.75 -2.65 9.02
C ALA A 207 7.50 -3.92 8.54
N THR A 208 7.54 -4.93 9.40
CA THR A 208 8.05 -6.28 9.11
C THR A 208 6.92 -7.30 9.21
N ALA A 209 7.01 -8.41 8.49
CA ALA A 209 6.00 -9.48 8.56
C ALA A 209 6.15 -10.22 9.90
N ASP A 210 5.37 -9.80 10.89
CA ASP A 210 5.37 -10.37 12.24
C ASP A 210 4.62 -11.71 12.26
N GLU A 211 5.21 -12.74 12.88
CA GLU A 211 4.63 -14.09 12.92
C GLU A 211 3.35 -14.16 13.74
N GLN A 212 3.23 -13.37 14.83
CA GLN A 212 2.04 -13.35 15.68
C GLN A 212 0.88 -12.72 14.93
N ILE A 213 1.13 -11.63 14.19
CA ILE A 213 0.10 -10.99 13.36
C ILE A 213 -0.31 -11.91 12.21
N ALA A 214 0.65 -12.55 11.52
CA ALA A 214 0.36 -13.52 10.47
C ALA A 214 -0.53 -14.65 10.98
N GLY A 215 -0.19 -15.23 12.12
CA GLY A 215 -0.95 -16.30 12.75
C GLY A 215 -2.34 -15.85 13.19
N TRP A 216 -2.46 -14.68 13.79
CA TRP A 216 -3.76 -14.12 14.17
C TRP A 216 -4.65 -13.86 12.96
N PHE A 217 -4.07 -13.32 11.89
CA PHE A 217 -4.78 -13.04 10.66
C PHE A 217 -5.34 -14.33 10.05
N ALA A 218 -4.50 -15.37 9.95
CA ALA A 218 -4.90 -16.69 9.49
C ALA A 218 -6.02 -17.30 10.36
N ASP A 219 -5.87 -17.27 11.70
CA ASP A 219 -6.84 -17.83 12.64
C ASP A 219 -8.17 -17.04 12.66
N SER A 220 -8.14 -15.74 12.35
CA SER A 220 -9.32 -14.88 12.34
C SER A 220 -10.31 -15.20 11.19
N GLY A 221 -9.82 -15.80 10.10
CA GLY A 221 -10.57 -15.99 8.86
C GLY A 221 -10.91 -14.69 8.12
N ALA A 222 -10.34 -13.55 8.53
CA ALA A 222 -10.50 -12.29 7.83
C ALA A 222 -9.80 -12.33 6.47
N SER A 223 -10.36 -11.64 5.47
CA SER A 223 -9.74 -11.48 4.14
C SER A 223 -8.92 -10.20 4.01
N PHE A 224 -8.90 -9.38 5.06
CA PHE A 224 -8.20 -8.10 5.14
C PHE A 224 -8.01 -7.70 6.59
N ALA A 225 -6.81 -7.30 6.98
CA ALA A 225 -6.55 -6.61 8.23
C ALA A 225 -5.68 -5.37 8.00
N MET A 226 -5.89 -4.36 8.83
CA MET A 226 -5.13 -3.12 8.80
C MET A 226 -4.54 -2.89 10.19
N GLU A 227 -3.23 -2.73 10.25
CA GLU A 227 -2.57 -2.29 11.46
C GLU A 227 -2.78 -0.78 11.63
N VAL A 228 -3.11 -0.37 12.85
CA VAL A 228 -3.27 1.05 13.20
C VAL A 228 -2.42 1.39 14.40
N CYS A 229 -1.93 2.63 14.43
CA CYS A 229 -1.26 3.19 15.58
C CYS A 229 -2.18 4.17 16.30
N ARG A 230 -1.91 4.37 17.60
CA ARG A 230 -2.52 5.51 18.29
C ARG A 230 -1.97 6.79 17.69
N ARG A 231 -2.88 7.66 17.27
CA ARG A 231 -2.55 8.91 16.59
C ARG A 231 -1.83 9.87 17.54
N SER A 232 -0.83 10.55 16.98
CA SER A 232 -0.04 11.59 17.62
C SER A 232 -0.12 12.90 16.86
N VAL A 233 0.38 13.98 17.46
CA VAL A 233 0.48 15.31 16.84
C VAL A 233 1.33 15.36 15.56
N ASN A 234 2.13 14.32 15.30
CA ASN A 234 2.98 14.19 14.11
C ASN A 234 2.23 13.54 12.93
N ASP A 235 1.12 12.86 13.19
CA ASP A 235 0.34 12.10 12.20
C ASP A 235 -0.63 13.03 11.43
N ARG A 236 -0.01 13.93 10.65
CA ARG A 236 -0.70 15.02 9.93
C ARG A 236 -1.08 14.66 8.49
N LYS A 237 -0.43 13.67 7.89
CA LYS A 237 -0.63 13.25 6.50
C LYS A 237 -0.88 11.75 6.42
N GLY A 238 -2.06 11.36 5.96
CA GLY A 238 -2.54 9.99 5.85
C GLY A 238 -4.04 9.95 6.18
N GLY A 239 -4.51 8.83 6.72
CA GLY A 239 -5.91 8.64 7.07
C GLY A 239 -6.13 8.06 8.46
N HIS A 240 -7.31 8.34 8.99
CA HIS A 240 -7.78 7.75 10.26
C HIS A 240 -8.93 6.79 10.01
N LEU A 241 -9.14 5.86 10.94
CA LEU A 241 -10.33 5.02 10.91
C LEU A 241 -11.55 5.77 11.41
N ALA A 242 -12.71 5.40 10.86
CA ALA A 242 -14.02 5.87 11.27
C ALA A 242 -15.06 4.76 11.06
N ILE A 243 -16.21 4.87 11.71
CA ILE A 243 -17.40 4.05 11.47
C ILE A 243 -18.36 4.86 10.61
N ARG A 244 -18.75 4.33 9.46
CA ARG A 244 -19.79 4.93 8.63
C ARG A 244 -21.16 4.71 9.26
N LYS A 245 -21.93 5.78 9.49
CA LYS A 245 -23.23 5.71 10.19
C LYS A 245 -24.28 4.90 9.44
N THR A 246 -24.25 4.89 8.11
CA THR A 246 -25.31 4.29 7.29
C THR A 246 -25.34 2.76 7.35
N ASP A 247 -24.20 2.12 7.59
CA ASP A 247 -24.10 0.66 7.62
C ASP A 247 -23.20 0.09 8.72
N GLY A 248 -22.68 0.95 9.60
CA GLY A 248 -21.84 0.56 10.73
C GLY A 248 -20.47 0.01 10.35
N ARG A 249 -20.04 0.14 9.08
CA ARG A 249 -18.76 -0.41 8.62
C ARG A 249 -17.60 0.50 8.97
N ILE A 250 -16.45 -0.11 9.28
CA ILE A 250 -15.18 0.59 9.39
C ILE A 250 -14.78 1.09 8.00
N ILE A 251 -14.36 2.35 7.93
CA ILE A 251 -13.85 3.01 6.74
C ILE A 251 -12.56 3.76 7.07
N LEU A 252 -11.76 4.00 6.03
CA LEU A 252 -10.61 4.89 6.07
C LEU A 252 -11.02 6.25 5.50
N ARG A 253 -10.70 7.33 6.22
CA ARG A 253 -10.87 8.71 5.73
C ARG A 253 -9.49 9.33 5.59
N GLU A 254 -9.08 9.59 4.35
CA GLU A 254 -7.85 10.29 4.00
C GLU A 254 -8.06 11.81 4.00
N SER A 255 -7.00 12.60 4.15
CA SER A 255 -7.09 14.06 4.13
C SER A 255 -7.68 14.63 2.83
N ALA A 256 -7.51 13.94 1.70
CA ALA A 256 -8.09 14.32 0.41
C ALA A 256 -9.63 14.16 0.35
N GLN A 257 -10.22 13.49 1.34
CA GLN A 257 -11.66 13.23 1.45
C GLN A 257 -12.35 14.17 2.45
N VAL A 258 -11.66 15.25 2.86
CA VAL A 258 -12.11 16.20 3.88
C VAL A 258 -12.27 17.58 3.23
N THR A 259 -13.36 18.27 3.55
CA THR A 259 -13.53 19.66 3.12
C THR A 259 -12.68 20.61 3.97
N PRO A 260 -12.28 21.78 3.46
CA PRO A 260 -11.50 22.75 4.24
C PRO A 260 -12.12 23.11 5.60
N ASP A 261 -13.45 23.20 5.68
CA ASP A 261 -14.17 23.58 6.90
C ASP A 261 -14.20 22.48 7.98
N GLU A 262 -14.03 21.22 7.57
CA GLU A 262 -14.01 20.06 8.46
C GLU A 262 -12.59 19.63 8.87
N MET A 263 -11.55 20.27 8.33
CA MET A 263 -10.15 19.94 8.64
C MET A 263 -9.82 19.99 10.14
N LYS A 264 -10.54 20.81 10.91
CA LYS A 264 -10.41 20.87 12.37
C LYS A 264 -10.77 19.56 13.07
N PHE A 265 -11.77 18.83 12.57
CA PHE A 265 -12.18 17.53 13.12
C PHE A 265 -11.22 16.44 12.67
N PHE A 266 -10.86 16.46 11.38
CA PHE A 266 -9.87 15.54 10.84
C PHE A 266 -8.52 15.65 11.55
N ALA A 267 -8.11 16.84 11.96
CA ALA A 267 -6.84 17.06 12.65
C ALA A 267 -6.87 16.73 14.15
N ASP A 268 -8.05 16.51 14.75
CA ASP A 268 -8.18 16.23 16.18
C ASP A 268 -7.80 14.77 16.48
N GLU A 269 -6.61 14.57 17.06
CA GLU A 269 -6.10 13.26 17.44
C GLU A 269 -6.80 12.62 18.64
N ASN A 270 -7.60 13.39 19.39
CA ASN A 270 -8.38 12.87 20.52
C ASN A 270 -9.77 12.40 20.07
N LEU A 271 -10.29 12.96 18.97
CA LEU A 271 -11.53 12.50 18.34
C LEU A 271 -11.27 11.24 17.50
N TYR A 272 -10.33 11.32 16.55
CA TYR A 272 -9.97 10.20 15.69
C TYR A 272 -8.61 9.64 16.09
N THR A 273 -8.64 8.69 17.03
CA THR A 273 -7.45 8.22 17.76
C THR A 273 -6.65 7.13 17.05
N PHE A 274 -7.17 6.54 15.97
CA PHE A 274 -6.53 5.42 15.25
C PHE A 274 -6.09 5.86 13.86
N PHE A 275 -4.78 5.85 13.65
CA PHE A 275 -4.14 6.27 12.41
C PHE A 275 -3.68 5.05 11.61
N ASN A 276 -3.99 5.03 10.31
CA ASN A 276 -3.58 3.96 9.41
C ASN A 276 -2.07 3.97 9.21
N THR A 277 -1.38 2.87 9.51
CA THR A 277 0.07 2.73 9.27
C THR A 277 0.40 2.40 7.82
N ASN A 278 -0.62 2.01 7.05
CA ASN A 278 -0.53 1.38 5.74
C ASN A 278 0.24 0.05 5.75
N SER A 279 0.31 -0.62 6.90
CA SER A 279 0.67 -2.03 7.04
C SER A 279 -0.62 -2.86 7.00
N ILE A 280 -0.75 -3.68 5.96
CA ILE A 280 -1.99 -4.37 5.60
C ILE A 280 -1.69 -5.86 5.42
N TRP A 281 -2.63 -6.71 5.83
CA TRP A 281 -2.62 -8.16 5.63
C TRP A 281 -3.83 -8.60 4.79
#